data_AF-A0A6C0FBR6-F1
#
_entry.id   AF-A0A6C0FBR6-F1
#
_cell.length_a   1.000
_cell.length_b   1.000
_cell.length_c   1.000
_cell.angle_alpha   90.00
_cell.angle_beta   90.00
_cell.angle_gamma   90.00
#
_symmetry.space_group_name_H-M   'P 1'
#
loop_
_entity.id
_entity.type
_entity.pdbx_description
1 polymer ?
#
loop_
_entity_poly.entity_id
_entity_poly.type
_entity_poly.pdbx_seq_one_letter_code
_entity_poly.pdbx_strand_id
1 'polypeptide(L)'
;MIVSLVTPTRLDRILFLKLLCKCIKSQDYKNIKEWIIIGGDENNQPLKYKIDELYKQYKNLPRLVWVDPGKKLPIGALRNRGNDVVSGNIVVCMDDDDYYPPQRVSHVVTMFLMYKDKNVAGCTKHFMYDVDSDLFLQWSGFGPNHATNNTLAYRATYIKNNRYDDLKTFAEEPTFLKTFAEPMIQLNPEKTVVQIAHTGNTFSKREQISNMYILKNQKQSSLQFSNKKKKLFPKQLQINYSTICDDKTSYDIVYYLGTNPVKWKPDDPKIGGSEQAIVELSEYWATKGYNICVFGDFDEHFVRNNVSYKSWKRFNLKGEHKILILWRLYGCFLLNLNLHAKKIYVDLHDNHCFEDIGKYVNKISKIMVKSQFHKNIIDSKIAKESLVYKIIPNGIRDIFFKDNNIPRQRFRFIYASSYLRGLEFILAKLFPAIISLIPNAELHIFYGMGDINNEEFKNHIYKLLKQPNVYEYGRQPVDRILEEKSKADFHLYISETTAETDCISIKESSALGCIPILTNAHVFNERPGIHVDSPFNILNLCNLLKNDEYINKLRNEGKCHPSVLHWNQVAETWLTEFSLSH
;
A
#
# COMPACT_ATOMS: atom_id res chain seq x y z
N MET A 1 -9.73 18.65 43.40
CA MET A 1 -8.38 18.11 43.20
C MET A 1 -7.66 19.05 42.25
N ILE A 2 -6.38 19.32 42.45
CA ILE A 2 -5.62 20.21 41.56
C ILE A 2 -5.15 19.42 40.34
N VAL A 3 -5.28 19.98 39.13
CA VAL A 3 -4.92 19.30 37.87
C VAL A 3 -3.74 19.98 37.17
N SER A 4 -2.81 19.18 36.65
CA SER A 4 -1.78 19.59 35.69
C SER A 4 -2.07 18.97 34.32
N LEU A 5 -1.99 19.77 33.26
CA LEU A 5 -2.05 19.30 31.87
C LEU A 5 -0.64 19.12 31.32
N VAL A 6 -0.41 18.08 30.51
CA VAL A 6 0.92 17.79 29.92
C VAL A 6 0.78 17.59 28.41
N THR A 7 1.57 18.35 27.65
CA THR A 7 1.54 18.38 26.17
C THR A 7 2.94 18.52 25.57
N PRO A 8 3.55 17.44 25.06
CA PRO A 8 4.68 17.54 24.13
C PRO A 8 4.24 18.18 22.81
N THR A 9 5.06 19.06 22.23
CA THR A 9 4.75 19.71 20.94
C THR A 9 6.02 20.10 20.19
N ARG A 10 5.85 20.60 18.96
CA ARG A 10 6.91 21.02 18.03
C ARG A 10 6.51 22.27 17.27
N LEU A 11 7.48 22.96 16.69
CA LEU A 11 7.27 24.20 15.93
C LEU A 11 6.29 24.00 14.76
N ASP A 12 6.40 22.88 14.04
CA ASP A 12 5.52 22.53 12.91
C ASP A 12 4.06 22.27 13.32
N ARG A 13 3.77 22.21 14.63
CA ARG A 13 2.43 21.94 15.20
C ARG A 13 1.78 23.13 15.87
N ILE A 14 2.36 24.34 15.74
CA ILE A 14 1.88 25.53 16.45
C ILE A 14 0.40 25.87 16.17
N LEU A 15 -0.09 25.57 14.96
CA LEU A 15 -1.49 25.79 14.60
C LEU A 15 -2.44 24.84 15.34
N PHE A 16 -2.02 23.59 15.59
CA PHE A 16 -2.76 22.65 16.42
C PHE A 16 -2.76 23.08 17.89
N LEU A 17 -1.62 23.55 18.40
CA LEU A 17 -1.52 24.09 19.75
C LEU A 17 -2.47 25.28 19.98
N LYS A 18 -2.70 26.11 18.95
CA LYS A 18 -3.72 27.18 18.96
C LYS A 18 -5.15 26.64 19.10
N LEU A 19 -5.46 25.47 18.53
CA LEU A 19 -6.75 24.80 18.74
C LEU A 19 -6.84 24.18 20.14
N LEU A 20 -5.74 23.59 20.64
CA LEU A 20 -5.69 23.06 22.01
C LEU A 20 -5.90 24.17 23.05
N CYS A 21 -5.37 25.38 22.84
CA CYS A 21 -5.67 26.55 23.68
C CYS A 21 -7.19 26.81 23.80
N LYS A 22 -7.94 26.65 22.69
CA LYS A 22 -9.41 26.79 22.70
C LYS A 22 -10.07 25.69 23.51
N CYS A 23 -9.59 24.45 23.39
CA CYS A 23 -10.11 23.29 24.13
C CYS A 23 -9.87 23.42 25.65
N ILE A 24 -8.69 23.90 26.05
CA ILE A 24 -8.33 24.13 27.45
C ILE A 24 -9.19 25.25 28.03
N LYS A 25 -9.35 26.36 27.30
CA LYS A 25 -10.22 27.47 27.72
C LYS A 25 -11.68 27.04 27.89
N SER A 26 -12.15 26.10 27.07
CA SER A 26 -13.52 25.59 27.15
C SER A 26 -13.75 24.55 28.25
N GLN A 27 -12.72 24.12 29.00
CA GLN A 27 -12.92 23.15 30.07
C GLN A 27 -13.87 23.70 31.14
N ASP A 28 -14.82 22.86 31.57
CA ASP A 28 -15.76 23.20 32.64
C ASP A 28 -15.11 23.15 34.03
N TYR A 29 -14.06 22.34 34.20
CA TYR A 29 -13.26 22.29 35.41
C TYR A 29 -12.31 23.48 35.54
N LYS A 30 -12.39 24.20 36.66
CA LYS A 30 -11.64 25.46 36.86
C LYS A 30 -10.35 25.33 37.66
N ASN A 31 -10.19 24.27 38.46
CA ASN A 31 -8.99 24.07 39.28
C ASN A 31 -7.84 23.39 38.51
N ILE A 32 -7.54 23.94 37.32
CA ILE A 32 -6.39 23.55 36.50
C ILE A 32 -5.25 24.51 36.85
N LYS A 33 -4.23 24.01 37.55
CA LYS A 33 -3.15 24.84 38.09
C LYS A 33 -2.16 25.27 37.01
N GLU A 34 -1.80 24.33 36.14
CA GLU A 34 -0.74 24.53 35.16
C GLU A 34 -0.97 23.71 33.89
N TRP A 35 -0.40 24.22 32.81
CA TRP A 35 -0.24 23.53 31.54
C TRP A 35 1.25 23.45 31.22
N ILE A 36 1.76 22.23 31.28
CA ILE A 36 3.15 21.88 31.05
C ILE A 36 3.31 21.58 29.56
N ILE A 37 4.10 22.39 28.88
CA ILE A 37 4.42 22.24 27.46
C ILE A 37 5.89 21.85 27.33
N ILE A 38 6.15 20.75 26.62
CA ILE A 38 7.49 20.20 26.42
C ILE A 38 7.90 20.38 24.96
N GLY A 39 9.06 21.00 24.74
CA GLY A 39 9.62 21.17 23.40
C GLY A 39 10.20 19.87 22.83
N GLY A 40 9.85 19.53 21.60
CA GLY A 40 10.31 18.32 20.90
C GLY A 40 11.25 18.56 19.72
N ASP A 41 11.72 19.79 19.52
CA ASP A 41 12.61 20.18 18.42
C ASP A 41 14.09 20.12 18.83
N GLU A 42 14.98 20.10 17.84
CA GLU A 42 16.43 20.21 18.07
C GLU A 42 16.80 21.56 18.71
N ASN A 43 16.16 22.63 18.24
CA ASN A 43 16.23 23.97 18.82
C ASN A 43 14.80 24.45 19.14
N ASN A 44 14.47 24.56 20.43
CA ASN A 44 13.14 24.95 20.87
C ASN A 44 12.95 26.46 21.06
N GLN A 45 13.96 27.31 20.83
CA GLN A 45 13.81 28.77 20.98
C GLN A 45 12.69 29.35 20.10
N PRO A 46 12.58 29.01 18.79
CA PRO A 46 11.49 29.51 17.96
C PRO A 46 10.12 29.03 18.43
N LEU A 47 10.04 27.77 18.87
CA LEU A 47 8.82 27.19 19.43
C LEU A 47 8.38 27.93 20.70
N LYS A 48 9.31 28.17 21.64
CA LYS A 48 9.04 28.91 22.87
C LYS A 48 8.52 30.32 22.58
N TYR A 49 9.16 31.03 21.66
CA TYR A 49 8.73 32.37 21.24
C TYR A 49 7.27 32.34 20.74
N LYS A 50 6.92 31.38 19.87
CA LYS A 50 5.57 31.22 19.35
C LYS A 50 4.54 30.84 20.42
N ILE A 51 4.93 30.02 21.40
CA ILE A 51 4.08 29.69 22.56
C ILE A 51 3.80 30.95 23.38
N ASP A 52 4.80 31.80 23.63
CA ASP A 52 4.62 33.05 24.36
C ASP A 52 3.69 34.03 23.63
N GLU A 53 3.82 34.14 22.30
CA GLU A 53 2.88 34.90 21.48
C GLU A 53 1.45 34.36 21.59
N LEU A 54 1.27 33.04 21.54
CA LEU A 54 -0.04 32.41 21.71
C LEU A 54 -0.62 32.71 23.10
N TYR A 55 0.15 32.54 24.18
CA TYR A 55 -0.34 32.78 25.54
C TYR A 55 -0.78 34.24 25.76
N LYS A 56 -0.12 35.21 25.12
CA LYS A 56 -0.56 36.62 25.16
C LYS A 56 -1.93 36.85 24.50
N GLN A 57 -2.29 36.04 23.50
CA GLN A 57 -3.57 36.16 22.77
C GLN A 57 -4.76 35.55 23.53
N TYR A 58 -4.52 34.64 24.49
CA TYR A 58 -5.57 33.92 25.19
C TYR A 58 -5.61 34.27 26.68
N LYS A 59 -6.67 34.94 27.11
CA LYS A 59 -6.95 35.19 28.53
C LYS A 59 -7.44 33.90 29.23
N ASN A 60 -7.11 33.77 30.51
CA ASN A 60 -7.57 32.70 31.43
C ASN A 60 -7.11 31.28 31.05
N LEU A 61 -5.95 31.14 30.43
CA LEU A 61 -5.27 29.84 30.36
C LEU A 61 -4.61 29.51 31.72
N PRO A 62 -4.41 28.21 32.05
CA PRO A 62 -3.62 27.80 33.20
C PRO A 62 -2.19 28.35 33.12
N ARG A 63 -1.49 28.40 34.26
CA ARG A 63 -0.09 28.82 34.32
C ARG A 63 0.75 27.99 33.35
N LEU A 64 1.44 28.65 32.41
CA LEU A 64 2.40 27.99 31.52
C LEU A 64 3.59 27.49 32.33
N VAL A 65 3.93 26.21 32.16
CA VAL A 65 5.21 25.64 32.58
C VAL A 65 5.91 25.13 31.32
N TRP A 66 7.02 25.77 30.97
CA TRP A 66 7.80 25.40 29.80
C TRP A 66 8.93 24.46 30.20
N VAL A 67 9.09 23.36 29.45
CA VAL A 67 10.19 22.41 29.62
C VAL A 67 10.96 22.32 28.31
N ASP A 68 12.22 22.76 28.33
CA ASP A 68 13.15 22.62 27.21
C ASP A 68 14.14 21.48 27.47
N PRO A 69 14.10 20.39 26.70
CA PRO A 69 15.09 19.33 26.81
C PRO A 69 16.48 19.71 26.27
N GLY A 70 16.60 20.83 25.55
CA GLY A 70 17.85 21.32 24.93
C GLY A 70 18.33 20.53 23.71
N LYS A 71 17.60 19.48 23.32
CA LYS A 71 17.84 18.64 22.14
C LYS A 71 16.57 17.87 21.78
N LYS A 72 16.54 17.29 20.59
CA LYS A 72 15.44 16.38 20.21
C LYS A 72 15.53 15.08 21.01
N LEU A 73 14.40 14.69 21.61
CA LEU A 73 14.26 13.44 22.36
C LEU A 73 13.13 12.57 21.81
N PRO A 74 13.17 11.25 22.01
CA PRO A 74 12.03 10.37 21.75
C PRO A 74 10.82 10.74 22.62
N ILE A 75 9.62 10.38 22.16
CA ILE A 75 8.36 10.79 22.81
C ILE A 75 8.25 10.28 24.26
N GLY A 76 8.74 9.06 24.54
CA GLY A 76 8.74 8.53 25.91
C GLY A 76 9.53 9.41 26.88
N ALA A 77 10.71 9.87 26.46
CA ALA A 77 11.52 10.79 27.25
C ALA A 77 10.87 12.16 27.43
N LEU A 78 10.23 12.71 26.38
CA LEU A 78 9.49 13.98 26.49
C LEU A 78 8.36 13.90 27.51
N ARG A 79 7.60 12.79 27.55
CA ARG A 79 6.54 12.59 28.56
C ARG A 79 7.11 12.48 29.97
N ASN A 80 8.24 11.79 30.16
CA ASN A 80 8.94 11.74 31.45
C ASN A 80 9.38 13.14 31.91
N ARG A 81 9.97 13.96 31.03
CA ARG A 81 10.36 15.35 31.34
C ARG A 81 9.17 16.21 31.76
N GLY A 82 8.00 16.03 31.14
CA GLY A 82 6.77 16.69 31.56
C GLY A 82 6.32 16.23 32.94
N ASN A 83 6.39 14.94 33.24
CA ASN A 83 6.02 14.36 34.52
C ASN A 83 6.91 14.84 35.67
N ASP A 84 8.21 15.05 35.42
CA ASP A 84 9.18 15.48 36.43
C ASP A 84 8.85 16.84 37.08
N VAL A 85 8.10 17.70 36.38
CA VAL A 85 7.76 19.05 36.84
C VAL A 85 6.30 19.20 37.28
N VAL A 86 5.52 18.12 37.30
CA VAL A 86 4.12 18.12 37.72
C VAL A 86 3.99 18.55 39.19
N SER A 87 3.08 19.48 39.43
CA SER A 87 2.77 19.96 40.78
C SER A 87 1.28 19.85 41.18
N GLY A 88 0.45 19.28 40.31
CA GLY A 88 -0.96 18.94 40.57
C GLY A 88 -1.14 17.57 41.23
N ASN A 89 -2.35 17.28 41.72
CA ASN A 89 -2.69 15.97 42.28
C ASN A 89 -3.01 14.94 41.19
N ILE A 90 -3.60 15.40 40.09
CA ILE A 90 -3.93 14.61 38.90
C ILE A 90 -3.20 15.21 37.70
N VAL A 91 -2.65 14.35 36.87
CA VAL A 91 -2.09 14.67 35.56
C VAL A 91 -3.08 14.24 34.50
N VAL A 92 -3.36 15.11 33.53
CA VAL A 92 -4.18 14.81 32.35
C VAL A 92 -3.31 15.01 31.12
N CYS A 93 -3.13 13.94 30.35
CA CYS A 93 -2.41 14.01 29.08
C CYS A 93 -3.31 14.63 28.00
N MET A 94 -2.76 15.57 27.24
CA MET A 94 -3.39 16.17 26.07
C MET A 94 -2.35 16.29 24.94
N ASP A 95 -2.56 15.57 23.82
CA ASP A 95 -1.75 15.71 22.62
C ASP A 95 -2.17 16.98 21.86
N ASP A 96 -1.24 17.59 21.12
CA ASP A 96 -1.44 18.91 20.54
C ASP A 96 -2.38 18.94 19.33
N ASP A 97 -2.44 17.84 18.58
CA ASP A 97 -3.20 17.65 17.34
C ASP A 97 -4.61 17.05 17.54
N ASP A 98 -5.03 16.78 18.78
CA ASP A 98 -6.31 16.15 19.10
C ASP A 98 -7.35 17.11 19.70
N TYR A 99 -8.63 16.77 19.56
CA TYR A 99 -9.73 17.54 20.16
C TYR A 99 -10.17 16.97 21.52
N TYR A 100 -10.23 17.85 22.53
CA TYR A 100 -10.67 17.53 23.88
C TYR A 100 -12.00 18.22 24.22
N PRO A 101 -13.08 17.47 24.53
CA PRO A 101 -14.37 18.04 24.92
C PRO A 101 -14.29 18.88 26.21
N PRO A 102 -15.22 19.83 26.43
CA PRO A 102 -15.30 20.66 27.65
C PRO A 102 -15.28 19.88 28.97
N GLN A 103 -15.82 18.66 28.97
CA GLN A 103 -15.94 17.80 30.16
C GLN A 103 -14.68 16.96 30.43
N ARG A 104 -13.63 17.05 29.61
CA ARG A 104 -12.46 16.17 29.71
C ARG A 104 -11.86 16.15 31.10
N VAL A 105 -11.60 17.32 31.67
CA VAL A 105 -10.96 17.40 33.00
C VAL A 105 -11.95 17.10 34.13
N SER A 106 -13.18 17.63 34.09
CA SER A 106 -14.17 17.37 35.15
C SER A 106 -14.57 15.90 35.23
N HIS A 107 -14.68 15.22 34.08
CA HIS A 107 -14.94 13.79 34.02
C HIS A 107 -13.83 13.01 34.70
N VAL A 108 -12.56 13.31 34.39
CA VAL A 108 -11.40 12.67 35.06
C VAL A 108 -11.45 12.86 36.58
N VAL A 109 -11.64 14.11 37.04
CA VAL A 109 -11.66 14.42 38.49
C VAL A 109 -12.80 13.68 39.18
N THR A 110 -14.00 13.66 38.57
CA THR A 110 -15.16 12.95 39.09
C THR A 110 -14.90 11.45 39.21
N MET A 111 -14.30 10.85 38.19
CA MET A 111 -13.96 9.43 38.20
C MET A 111 -12.92 9.09 39.27
N PHE A 112 -11.87 9.91 39.46
CA PHE A 112 -10.90 9.68 40.54
C PHE A 112 -11.46 9.95 41.94
N LEU A 113 -12.52 10.75 42.09
CA LEU A 113 -13.23 10.89 43.38
C LEU A 113 -14.06 9.63 43.70
N MET A 114 -14.66 9.02 42.68
CA MET A 114 -15.47 7.80 42.80
C MET A 114 -14.62 6.54 43.02
N TYR A 115 -13.52 6.41 42.29
CA TYR A 115 -12.61 5.25 42.34
C TYR A 115 -11.30 5.63 43.04
N LYS A 116 -11.34 5.66 44.37
CA LYS A 116 -10.20 6.10 45.21
C LYS A 116 -9.02 5.13 45.19
N ASP A 117 -9.26 3.86 44.91
CA ASP A 117 -8.28 2.77 44.82
C ASP A 117 -7.51 2.75 43.50
N LYS A 118 -7.98 3.46 42.47
CA LYS A 118 -7.34 3.51 41.15
C LYS A 118 -6.38 4.69 41.02
N ASN A 119 -5.22 4.43 40.43
CA ASN A 119 -4.20 5.45 40.15
C ASN A 119 -4.21 5.96 38.71
N VAL A 120 -4.81 5.19 37.78
CA VAL A 120 -4.81 5.49 36.35
C VAL A 120 -6.25 5.47 35.83
N ALA A 121 -6.53 6.35 34.86
CA ALA A 121 -7.75 6.39 34.07
C ALA A 121 -7.39 6.58 32.59
N GLY A 122 -8.15 5.99 31.68
CA GLY A 122 -7.91 6.09 30.24
C GLY A 122 -9.13 5.69 29.43
N CYS A 123 -9.05 5.69 28.10
CA CYS A 123 -10.18 5.31 27.26
C CYS A 123 -9.75 4.44 26.07
N THR A 124 -10.06 3.15 26.11
CA THR A 124 -9.77 2.29 24.97
C THR A 124 -10.74 2.47 23.79
N LYS A 125 -11.97 2.96 24.03
CA LYS A 125 -13.04 3.07 23.03
C LYS A 125 -13.19 4.47 22.45
N HIS A 126 -12.08 5.19 22.30
CA HIS A 126 -12.06 6.60 21.91
C HIS A 126 -12.55 6.80 20.46
N PHE A 127 -12.94 8.04 20.16
CA PHE A 127 -13.36 8.44 18.82
C PHE A 127 -12.17 8.94 18.00
N MET A 128 -12.29 8.79 16.68
CA MET A 128 -11.33 9.29 15.70
C MET A 128 -12.06 10.00 14.57
N TYR A 129 -11.47 11.08 14.06
CA TYR A 129 -11.92 11.79 12.88
C TYR A 129 -10.79 11.89 11.87
N ASP A 130 -10.97 11.30 10.69
CA ASP A 130 -10.03 11.44 9.58
C ASP A 130 -10.41 12.65 8.74
N VAL A 131 -9.53 13.65 8.73
CA VAL A 131 -9.81 14.93 8.07
C VAL A 131 -9.95 14.76 6.57
N ASP A 132 -9.21 13.83 5.97
CA ASP A 132 -9.10 13.68 4.52
C ASP A 132 -10.30 12.95 3.92
N SER A 133 -10.74 11.86 4.55
CA SER A 133 -11.92 11.09 4.11
C SER A 133 -13.25 11.56 4.74
N ASP A 134 -13.21 12.52 5.66
CA ASP A 134 -14.34 13.02 6.45
C ASP A 134 -15.03 11.96 7.34
N LEU A 135 -14.34 10.84 7.59
CA LEU A 135 -14.87 9.72 8.37
C LEU A 135 -14.78 9.96 9.87
N PHE A 136 -15.86 9.63 10.59
CA PHE A 136 -15.91 9.64 12.05
C PHE A 136 -16.11 8.23 12.57
N LEU A 137 -15.12 7.75 13.33
CA LEU A 137 -14.93 6.34 13.67
C LEU A 137 -14.78 6.17 15.17
N GLN A 138 -15.07 4.97 15.68
CA GLN A 138 -14.87 4.60 17.08
C GLN A 138 -14.16 3.27 17.18
N TRP A 139 -13.19 3.18 18.08
CA TRP A 139 -12.54 1.92 18.44
C TRP A 139 -13.46 1.05 19.31
N SER A 140 -13.51 -0.25 19.02
CA SER A 140 -14.18 -1.26 19.85
C SER A 140 -13.47 -1.46 21.19
N GLY A 141 -12.16 -1.20 21.22
CA GLY A 141 -11.28 -1.32 22.37
C GLY A 141 -10.52 -2.64 22.44
N PHE A 142 -9.41 -2.64 23.19
CA PHE A 142 -8.53 -3.82 23.35
C PHE A 142 -8.70 -4.50 24.71
N GLY A 143 -9.13 -3.77 25.74
CA GLY A 143 -9.34 -4.33 27.07
C GLY A 143 -9.56 -3.25 28.14
N PRO A 144 -9.93 -3.65 29.36
CA PRO A 144 -10.22 -2.72 30.46
C PRO A 144 -8.98 -2.01 31.01
N ASN A 145 -7.78 -2.53 30.74
CA ASN A 145 -6.50 -1.93 31.13
C ASN A 145 -5.76 -1.27 29.96
N HIS A 146 -6.42 -1.11 28.82
CA HIS A 146 -5.84 -0.46 27.65
C HIS A 146 -6.27 1.00 27.55
N ALA A 147 -5.32 1.84 27.14
CA ALA A 147 -5.54 3.24 26.80
C ALA A 147 -4.35 3.74 25.97
N THR A 148 -4.60 4.68 25.06
CA THR A 148 -3.54 5.45 24.38
C THR A 148 -3.24 6.71 25.18
N ASN A 149 -2.04 7.26 25.05
CA ASN A 149 -1.57 8.28 25.98
C ASN A 149 -2.43 9.55 25.98
N ASN A 150 -2.88 10.00 24.80
CA ASN A 150 -3.81 11.12 24.66
C ASN A 150 -5.15 10.96 25.41
N THR A 151 -5.49 9.76 25.88
CA THR A 151 -6.66 9.49 26.72
C THR A 151 -6.32 9.40 28.21
N LEU A 152 -5.04 9.23 28.55
CA LEU A 152 -4.60 8.94 29.92
C LEU A 152 -4.79 10.12 30.87
N ALA A 153 -5.12 9.77 32.10
CA ALA A 153 -4.97 10.61 33.27
C ALA A 153 -4.52 9.74 34.44
N TYR A 154 -3.72 10.29 35.34
CA TYR A 154 -3.18 9.54 36.47
C TYR A 154 -2.92 10.43 37.67
N ARG A 155 -2.90 9.83 38.86
CA ARG A 155 -2.51 10.53 40.08
C ARG A 155 -1.01 10.84 40.03
N ALA A 156 -0.59 11.98 40.56
CA ALA A 156 0.82 12.35 40.63
C ALA A 156 1.67 11.36 41.47
N THR A 157 1.04 10.58 42.35
CA THR A 157 1.71 9.47 43.06
C THR A 157 2.14 8.34 42.13
N TYR A 158 1.45 8.14 41.00
CA TYR A 158 1.73 7.05 40.05
C TYR A 158 3.10 7.24 39.36
N ILE A 159 3.41 8.47 38.94
CA ILE A 159 4.65 8.80 38.21
C ILE A 159 5.92 8.76 39.06
N LYS A 160 5.80 8.60 40.38
CA LYS A 160 6.97 8.41 41.27
C LYS A 160 7.68 7.09 41.02
N ASN A 161 6.92 6.06 40.65
CA ASN A 161 7.42 4.68 40.51
C ASN A 161 7.22 4.12 39.09
N ASN A 162 6.59 4.86 38.18
CA ASN A 162 6.28 4.41 36.82
C ASN A 162 6.72 5.46 35.82
N ARG A 163 7.49 5.06 34.81
CA ARG A 163 8.02 5.92 33.75
C ARG A 163 7.78 5.30 32.39
N TYR A 164 7.72 6.15 31.37
CA TYR A 164 7.81 5.71 29.98
C TYR A 164 9.24 5.23 29.69
N ASP A 165 9.41 4.40 28.66
CA ASP A 165 10.72 4.06 28.12
C ASP A 165 11.27 5.25 27.30
N ASP A 166 12.41 5.80 27.73
CA ASP A 166 13.04 6.97 27.13
C ASP A 166 13.46 6.76 25.66
N LEU A 167 13.60 5.51 25.20
CA LEU A 167 13.97 5.17 23.83
C LEU A 167 12.78 5.06 22.88
N LYS A 168 11.54 5.06 23.39
CA LYS A 168 10.35 4.89 22.54
C LYS A 168 10.05 6.15 21.74
N THR A 169 9.91 5.96 20.42
CA THR A 169 9.50 6.98 19.45
C THR A 169 8.00 6.95 19.13
N PHE A 170 7.30 5.87 19.50
CA PHE A 170 5.85 5.68 19.42
C PHE A 170 5.45 4.47 20.31
N ALA A 171 4.15 4.34 20.61
CA ALA A 171 3.56 3.23 21.37
C ALA A 171 4.30 2.98 22.71
N GLU A 172 4.55 4.05 23.46
CA GLU A 172 5.27 4.09 24.73
C GLU A 172 4.42 3.65 25.94
N GLU A 173 3.11 3.53 25.78
CA GLU A 173 2.17 3.20 26.86
C GLU A 173 2.41 1.86 27.54
N PRO A 174 2.83 0.76 26.85
CA PRO A 174 3.07 -0.52 27.52
C PRO A 174 4.02 -0.40 28.69
N THR A 175 5.17 0.29 28.57
CA THR A 175 6.12 0.43 29.68
C THR A 175 5.50 1.19 30.86
N PHE A 176 4.80 2.28 30.57
CA PHE A 176 4.18 3.13 31.60
C PHE A 176 3.01 2.43 32.32
N LEU A 177 2.34 1.48 31.65
CA LEU A 177 1.17 0.76 32.14
C LEU A 177 1.47 -0.71 32.50
N LYS A 178 2.74 -1.06 32.70
CA LYS A 178 3.21 -2.42 33.05
C LYS A 178 2.69 -3.48 32.08
N THR A 179 2.91 -3.25 30.79
CA THR A 179 2.40 -4.07 29.68
C THR A 179 0.88 -4.22 29.74
N PHE A 180 0.19 -3.10 30.02
CA PHE A 180 -1.27 -3.04 30.23
C PHE A 180 -1.80 -3.93 31.36
N ALA A 181 -0.96 -4.26 32.37
CA ALA A 181 -1.40 -4.96 33.57
C ALA A 181 -1.99 -4.00 34.63
N GLU A 182 -1.68 -2.71 34.56
CA GLU A 182 -2.15 -1.72 35.55
C GLU A 182 -3.69 -1.56 35.49
N PRO A 183 -4.42 -1.84 36.59
CA PRO A 183 -5.87 -1.63 36.62
C PRO A 183 -6.23 -0.14 36.49
N MET A 184 -7.10 0.18 35.55
CA MET A 184 -7.48 1.59 35.31
C MET A 184 -8.99 1.80 35.21
N ILE A 185 -9.37 3.06 35.43
CA ILE A 185 -10.74 3.51 35.17
C ILE A 185 -10.92 3.70 33.66
N GLN A 186 -11.90 3.03 33.06
CA GLN A 186 -12.29 3.29 31.67
C GLN A 186 -13.23 4.50 31.61
N LEU A 187 -12.75 5.59 31.01
CA LEU A 187 -13.46 6.85 30.86
C LEU A 187 -14.54 6.77 29.77
N ASN A 188 -15.54 7.63 29.88
CA ASN A 188 -16.58 7.77 28.87
C ASN A 188 -15.95 8.37 27.58
N PRO A 189 -16.05 7.70 26.43
CA PRO A 189 -15.42 8.17 25.20
C PRO A 189 -15.96 9.52 24.71
N GLU A 190 -17.23 9.85 24.98
CA GLU A 190 -17.85 11.13 24.59
C GLU A 190 -17.27 12.33 25.35
N LYS A 191 -16.62 12.06 26.48
CA LYS A 191 -16.03 13.07 27.38
C LYS A 191 -14.50 13.01 27.39
N THR A 192 -13.87 12.23 26.51
CA THR A 192 -12.41 12.00 26.56
C THR A 192 -11.68 12.71 25.44
N VAL A 193 -11.72 12.20 24.22
CA VAL A 193 -10.95 12.74 23.09
C VAL A 193 -11.61 12.35 21.77
N VAL A 194 -11.47 13.21 20.77
CA VAL A 194 -11.58 12.85 19.36
C VAL A 194 -10.18 12.95 18.77
N GLN A 195 -9.61 11.80 18.42
CA GLN A 195 -8.30 11.75 17.79
C GLN A 195 -8.39 12.24 16.35
N ILE A 196 -7.52 13.15 15.94
CA ILE A 196 -7.52 13.66 14.56
C ILE A 196 -6.53 12.85 13.74
N ALA A 197 -7.01 12.27 12.64
CA ALA A 197 -6.20 11.55 11.67
C ALA A 197 -5.97 12.43 10.43
N HIS A 198 -4.71 12.55 10.01
CA HIS A 198 -4.27 13.33 8.85
C HIS A 198 -2.91 12.83 8.33
N THR A 199 -2.56 13.19 7.08
CA THR A 199 -1.30 12.80 6.42
C THR A 199 -0.03 13.22 7.18
N GLY A 200 -0.11 14.21 8.07
CA GLY A 200 0.99 14.73 8.88
C GLY A 200 1.22 14.03 10.21
N ASN A 201 0.38 13.07 10.63
CA ASN A 201 0.61 12.37 11.91
C ASN A 201 1.95 11.63 11.90
N THR A 202 2.61 11.56 13.07
CA THR A 202 3.83 10.75 13.26
C THR A 202 3.55 9.26 13.02
N PHE A 203 2.44 8.76 13.58
CA PHE A 203 1.90 7.43 13.33
C PHE A 203 0.66 7.55 12.45
N SER A 204 0.65 6.90 11.28
CA SER A 204 -0.48 7.00 10.37
C SER A 204 -1.65 6.14 10.85
N LYS A 205 -2.75 6.81 11.17
CA LYS A 205 -4.01 6.15 11.56
C LYS A 205 -4.77 5.56 10.37
N ARG A 206 -4.36 5.88 9.13
CA ARG A 206 -5.04 5.43 7.92
C ARG A 206 -4.92 3.94 7.66
N GLU A 207 -3.86 3.31 8.15
CA GLU A 207 -3.72 1.86 8.05
C GLU A 207 -4.88 1.12 8.73
N GLN A 208 -5.33 1.66 9.86
CA GLN A 208 -6.45 1.11 10.61
C GLN A 208 -7.78 1.32 9.86
N ILE A 209 -7.94 2.46 9.19
CA ILE A 209 -9.10 2.76 8.34
C ILE A 209 -9.11 1.85 7.11
N SER A 210 -7.98 1.68 6.44
CA SER A 210 -7.85 0.79 5.28
C SER A 210 -8.14 -0.66 5.66
N ASN A 211 -7.60 -1.15 6.78
CA ASN A 211 -7.89 -2.49 7.30
C ASN A 211 -9.38 -2.68 7.58
N MET A 212 -10.09 -1.66 8.07
CA MET A 212 -11.54 -1.73 8.26
C MET A 212 -12.27 -2.02 6.94
N TYR A 213 -11.85 -1.44 5.81
CA TYR A 213 -12.45 -1.70 4.49
C TYR A 213 -12.05 -3.07 3.92
N ILE A 214 -10.79 -3.48 4.09
CA ILE A 214 -10.31 -4.79 3.63
C ILE A 214 -10.97 -5.93 4.40
N LEU A 215 -11.11 -5.77 5.73
CA LEU A 215 -11.68 -6.76 6.64
C LEU A 215 -13.21 -6.70 6.74
N LYS A 216 -13.90 -5.90 5.90
CA LYS A 216 -15.38 -5.87 5.87
C LYS A 216 -16.00 -7.27 5.67
N ASN A 217 -15.25 -8.21 5.08
CA ASN A 217 -15.68 -9.60 4.92
C ASN A 217 -15.48 -10.49 6.17
N GLN A 218 -14.95 -9.99 7.29
CA GLN A 218 -14.58 -10.83 8.45
C GLN A 218 -15.24 -10.47 9.80
N LYS A 219 -16.10 -9.46 9.92
CA LYS A 219 -16.71 -9.02 11.21
C LYS A 219 -15.70 -8.74 12.36
N GLN A 220 -14.40 -8.63 12.07
CA GLN A 220 -13.30 -8.57 13.03
C GLN A 220 -12.65 -7.18 13.16
N SER A 221 -13.09 -6.18 12.40
CA SER A 221 -12.52 -4.82 12.51
C SER A 221 -12.75 -4.24 13.91
N SER A 222 -11.66 -3.83 14.56
CA SER A 222 -11.66 -3.09 15.82
C SER A 222 -12.11 -1.64 15.68
N LEU A 223 -12.42 -1.18 14.47
CA LEU A 223 -12.83 0.17 14.15
C LEU A 223 -14.20 0.16 13.44
N GLN A 224 -15.10 1.06 13.86
CA GLN A 224 -16.49 1.13 13.38
C GLN A 224 -16.91 2.57 13.09
N PHE A 225 -17.82 2.77 12.13
CA PHE A 225 -18.43 4.08 11.88
C PHE A 225 -19.27 4.55 13.06
N SER A 226 -19.27 5.86 13.34
CA SER A 226 -20.07 6.45 14.40
C SER A 226 -20.89 7.66 13.94
N ASN A 227 -22.18 7.66 14.26
CA ASN A 227 -23.10 8.76 13.95
C ASN A 227 -23.01 9.93 14.95
N LYS A 228 -22.10 9.85 15.94
CA LYS A 228 -21.97 10.85 17.01
C LYS A 228 -21.17 12.09 16.60
N LYS A 229 -20.66 12.16 15.37
CA LYS A 229 -19.86 13.28 14.84
C LYS A 229 -20.45 14.65 15.15
N LYS A 230 -21.72 14.89 14.77
CA LYS A 230 -22.39 16.20 14.97
C LYS A 230 -22.49 16.60 16.45
N LYS A 231 -22.67 15.62 17.35
CA LYS A 231 -22.79 15.83 18.80
C LYS A 231 -21.43 16.11 19.44
N LEU A 232 -20.40 15.37 19.05
CA LEU A 232 -19.10 15.37 19.73
C LEU A 232 -18.09 16.33 19.10
N PHE A 233 -18.20 16.59 17.81
CA PHE A 233 -17.19 17.34 17.06
C PHE A 233 -17.86 18.45 16.22
N PRO A 234 -17.97 19.67 16.77
CA PRO A 234 -18.61 20.81 16.11
C PRO A 234 -18.07 21.11 14.71
N LYS A 235 -18.94 21.53 13.78
CA LYS A 235 -18.59 21.82 12.37
C LYS A 235 -17.46 22.83 12.22
N GLN A 236 -17.42 23.88 13.05
CA GLN A 236 -16.34 24.87 12.99
C GLN A 236 -14.97 24.27 13.34
N LEU A 237 -14.92 23.29 14.25
CA LEU A 237 -13.67 22.60 14.58
C LEU A 237 -13.24 21.69 13.43
N GLN A 238 -14.18 20.97 12.80
CA GLN A 238 -13.90 20.19 11.59
C GLN A 238 -13.24 21.05 10.51
N ILE A 239 -13.78 22.25 10.25
CA ILE A 239 -13.21 23.21 9.30
C ILE A 239 -11.79 23.61 9.72
N ASN A 240 -11.60 24.03 10.98
CA ASN A 240 -10.28 24.46 11.45
C ASN A 240 -9.21 23.37 11.31
N TYR A 241 -9.51 22.13 11.72
CA TYR A 241 -8.59 21.01 11.57
C TYR A 241 -8.32 20.69 10.10
N SER A 242 -9.37 20.68 9.26
CA SER A 242 -9.20 20.48 7.82
C SER A 242 -8.32 21.56 7.18
N THR A 243 -8.40 22.82 7.63
CA THR A 243 -7.58 23.91 7.10
C THR A 243 -6.11 23.79 7.52
N ILE A 244 -5.84 23.36 8.75
CA ILE A 244 -4.46 23.16 9.22
C ILE A 244 -3.81 21.98 8.50
N CYS A 245 -4.59 20.93 8.24
CA CYS A 245 -4.13 19.71 7.58
C CYS A 245 -4.19 19.78 6.05
N ASP A 246 -4.57 20.93 5.46
CA ASP A 246 -4.76 21.06 4.02
C ASP A 246 -3.41 20.95 3.28
N ASP A 247 -3.17 19.78 2.70
CA ASP A 247 -2.00 19.54 1.85
C ASP A 247 -2.33 19.90 0.40
N LYS A 248 -1.83 21.04 -0.07
CA LYS A 248 -2.07 21.51 -1.45
C LYS A 248 -1.26 20.76 -2.51
N THR A 249 -0.55 19.69 -2.13
CA THR A 249 0.21 18.89 -3.09
C THR A 249 -0.73 18.24 -4.11
N SER A 250 -0.56 18.60 -5.38
CA SER A 250 -1.21 17.96 -6.52
C SER A 250 -0.17 17.48 -7.53
N TYR A 251 -0.59 16.51 -8.35
CA TYR A 251 0.23 15.88 -9.39
C TYR A 251 -0.60 15.80 -10.66
N ASP A 252 0.09 15.77 -11.80
CA ASP A 252 -0.58 15.52 -13.07
C ASP A 252 -1.05 14.07 -13.12
N ILE A 253 -0.21 13.13 -12.70
CA ILE A 253 -0.54 11.71 -12.67
C ILE A 253 -0.15 11.13 -11.31
N VAL A 254 -1.10 10.47 -10.66
CA VAL A 254 -0.87 9.67 -9.48
C VAL A 254 -1.03 8.20 -9.82
N TYR A 255 -0.06 7.38 -9.42
CA TYR A 255 -0.17 5.92 -9.46
C TYR A 255 -0.30 5.37 -8.03
N TYR A 256 -1.48 4.91 -7.65
CA TYR A 256 -1.77 4.47 -6.29
C TYR A 256 -1.82 2.94 -6.19
N LEU A 257 -0.88 2.36 -5.44
CA LEU A 257 -0.64 0.91 -5.37
C LEU A 257 -1.49 0.18 -4.32
N GLY A 258 -2.15 0.92 -3.43
CA GLY A 258 -2.92 0.33 -2.33
C GLY A 258 -2.11 0.07 -1.07
N THR A 259 -2.72 -0.67 -0.15
CA THR A 259 -2.31 -0.73 1.27
C THR A 259 -1.68 -2.05 1.70
N ASN A 260 -1.54 -2.99 0.76
CA ASN A 260 -0.84 -4.27 0.95
C ASN A 260 -0.08 -4.73 -0.32
N PRO A 261 0.59 -3.84 -1.09
CA PRO A 261 1.39 -4.30 -2.21
C PRO A 261 2.63 -5.06 -1.68
N VAL A 262 3.20 -5.92 -2.52
CA VAL A 262 4.53 -6.50 -2.27
C VAL A 262 5.51 -5.34 -2.06
N LYS A 263 6.39 -5.40 -1.06
CA LYS A 263 7.47 -4.41 -0.92
C LYS A 263 8.47 -4.58 -2.05
N TRP A 264 8.70 -3.52 -2.82
CA TRP A 264 9.69 -3.46 -3.87
C TRP A 264 10.20 -2.02 -4.04
N LYS A 265 11.37 -1.88 -4.66
CA LYS A 265 11.93 -0.61 -5.14
C LYS A 265 12.18 -0.68 -6.65
N PRO A 266 12.14 0.45 -7.36
CA PRO A 266 12.38 0.46 -8.82
C PRO A 266 13.68 -0.20 -9.26
N ASP A 267 14.72 -0.17 -8.41
CA ASP A 267 16.03 -0.75 -8.70
C ASP A 267 16.16 -2.22 -8.26
N ASP A 268 15.11 -2.83 -7.70
CA ASP A 268 15.17 -4.22 -7.26
C ASP A 268 15.32 -5.16 -8.48
N PRO A 269 16.32 -6.06 -8.49
CA PRO A 269 16.61 -6.90 -9.66
C PRO A 269 15.55 -7.98 -9.93
N LYS A 270 14.57 -8.13 -9.03
CA LYS A 270 13.57 -9.20 -9.04
C LYS A 270 12.13 -8.71 -9.15
N ILE A 271 11.90 -7.44 -9.52
CA ILE A 271 10.54 -6.93 -9.73
C ILE A 271 9.79 -7.71 -10.81
N GLY A 272 8.50 -7.93 -10.59
CA GLY A 272 7.61 -8.59 -11.54
C GLY A 272 7.23 -7.66 -12.70
N GLY A 273 6.51 -8.22 -13.68
CA GLY A 273 6.08 -7.46 -14.86
C GLY A 273 5.08 -6.35 -14.53
N SER A 274 4.23 -6.55 -13.52
CA SER A 274 3.27 -5.53 -13.08
C SER A 274 3.93 -4.36 -12.36
N GLU A 275 4.97 -4.62 -11.58
CA GLU A 275 5.79 -3.60 -10.93
C GLU A 275 6.64 -2.85 -11.96
N GLN A 276 7.20 -3.58 -12.92
CA GLN A 276 7.90 -2.96 -14.04
C GLN A 276 7.01 -2.00 -14.82
N ALA A 277 5.74 -2.35 -15.07
CA ALA A 277 4.79 -1.45 -15.73
C ALA A 277 4.72 -0.09 -15.03
N ILE A 278 4.68 -0.07 -13.70
CA ILE A 278 4.61 1.18 -12.92
C ILE A 278 5.87 2.03 -13.14
N VAL A 279 7.05 1.41 -13.06
CA VAL A 279 8.33 2.11 -13.24
C VAL A 279 8.43 2.69 -14.65
N GLU A 280 8.27 1.85 -15.67
CA GLU A 280 8.50 2.22 -17.07
C GLU A 280 7.48 3.27 -17.55
N LEU A 281 6.20 3.10 -17.21
CA LEU A 281 5.16 4.06 -17.55
C LEU A 281 5.40 5.42 -16.87
N SER A 282 5.64 5.40 -15.56
CA SER A 282 5.79 6.64 -14.79
C SER A 282 7.02 7.42 -15.23
N GLU A 283 8.15 6.75 -15.45
CA GLU A 283 9.38 7.41 -15.87
C GLU A 283 9.27 7.94 -17.29
N TYR A 284 8.65 7.18 -18.20
CA TYR A 284 8.39 7.68 -19.55
C TYR A 284 7.53 8.94 -19.53
N TRP A 285 6.41 8.95 -18.78
CA TRP A 285 5.56 10.13 -18.66
C TRP A 285 6.32 11.30 -18.00
N ALA A 286 7.22 11.05 -17.05
CA ALA A 286 8.06 12.09 -16.46
C ALA A 286 8.98 12.75 -17.52
N THR A 287 9.53 11.97 -18.47
CA THR A 287 10.30 12.53 -19.61
C THR A 287 9.46 13.41 -20.53
N LYS A 288 8.12 13.25 -20.53
CA LYS A 288 7.18 14.11 -21.26
C LYS A 288 6.77 15.36 -20.47
N GLY A 289 7.35 15.58 -19.30
CA GLY A 289 7.14 16.79 -18.49
C GLY A 289 5.98 16.71 -17.50
N TYR A 290 5.36 15.54 -17.31
CA TYR A 290 4.32 15.36 -16.30
C TYR A 290 4.94 15.27 -14.90
N ASN A 291 4.33 15.94 -13.93
CA ASN A 291 4.65 15.76 -12.52
C ASN A 291 3.92 14.53 -11.96
N ILE A 292 4.67 13.52 -11.50
CA ILE A 292 4.16 12.18 -11.21
C ILE A 292 4.53 11.75 -9.79
N CYS A 293 3.58 11.11 -9.11
CA CYS A 293 3.85 10.44 -7.86
C CYS A 293 3.27 9.02 -7.82
N VAL A 294 4.11 8.07 -7.44
CA VAL A 294 3.73 6.69 -7.13
C VAL A 294 3.56 6.56 -5.62
N PHE A 295 2.38 6.14 -5.18
CA PHE A 295 2.05 5.89 -3.79
C PHE A 295 1.99 4.40 -3.51
N GLY A 296 2.98 3.87 -2.79
CA GLY A 296 3.16 2.44 -2.51
C GLY A 296 3.70 2.18 -1.10
N ASP A 297 4.09 0.95 -0.80
CA ASP A 297 4.67 0.59 0.51
C ASP A 297 6.16 0.92 0.57
N PHE A 298 6.46 2.23 0.47
CA PHE A 298 7.81 2.77 0.56
C PHE A 298 8.06 3.35 1.95
N ASP A 299 9.12 2.88 2.61
CA ASP A 299 9.44 3.31 3.98
C ASP A 299 9.80 4.82 4.05
N GLU A 300 10.44 5.34 3.00
CA GLU A 300 10.85 6.74 2.89
C GLU A 300 10.40 7.35 1.55
N HIS A 301 10.29 8.68 1.50
CA HIS A 301 10.07 9.41 0.26
C HIS A 301 11.38 9.55 -0.50
N PHE A 302 11.40 9.17 -1.78
CA PHE A 302 12.54 9.36 -2.67
C PHE A 302 12.09 9.75 -4.08
N VAL A 303 13.00 10.29 -4.87
CA VAL A 303 12.78 10.67 -6.27
C VAL A 303 13.76 9.89 -7.15
N ARG A 304 13.27 9.29 -8.23
CA ARG A 304 14.07 8.59 -9.25
C ARG A 304 13.54 8.97 -10.62
N ASN A 305 14.43 9.34 -11.55
CA ASN A 305 14.06 9.69 -12.94
C ASN A 305 12.87 10.67 -13.01
N ASN A 306 12.88 11.68 -12.14
CA ASN A 306 11.82 12.70 -11.98
C ASN A 306 10.45 12.18 -11.51
N VAL A 307 10.36 10.95 -11.02
CA VAL A 307 9.17 10.36 -10.39
C VAL A 307 9.33 10.35 -8.88
N SER A 308 8.33 10.88 -8.16
CA SER A 308 8.27 10.85 -6.70
C SER A 308 7.66 9.53 -6.21
N TYR A 309 8.30 8.86 -5.27
CA TYR A 309 7.81 7.63 -4.64
C TYR A 309 7.53 7.88 -3.16
N LYS A 310 6.27 7.72 -2.74
CA LYS A 310 5.81 8.05 -1.38
C LYS A 310 5.02 6.91 -0.76
N SER A 311 5.12 6.77 0.56
CA SER A 311 4.24 5.88 1.31
C SER A 311 2.77 6.16 0.99
N TRP A 312 1.99 5.14 0.64
CA TRP A 312 0.54 5.24 0.42
C TRP A 312 -0.20 5.86 1.62
N LYS A 313 0.33 5.67 2.84
CA LYS A 313 -0.18 6.27 4.09
C LYS A 313 -0.21 7.81 4.05
N ARG A 314 0.56 8.45 3.15
CA ARG A 314 0.67 9.90 2.98
C ARG A 314 -0.20 10.44 1.83
N PHE A 315 -0.97 9.60 1.13
CA PHE A 315 -1.74 10.02 -0.04
C PHE A 315 -2.85 11.04 0.30
N ASN A 316 -2.80 12.27 -0.19
CA ASN A 316 -3.87 13.23 0.11
C ASN A 316 -5.17 12.91 -0.68
N LEU A 317 -6.23 12.48 0.02
CA LEU A 317 -7.53 12.17 -0.61
C LEU A 317 -8.25 13.41 -1.16
N LYS A 318 -7.95 14.58 -0.60
CA LYS A 318 -8.47 15.87 -1.05
C LYS A 318 -7.65 16.50 -2.18
N GLY A 319 -6.53 15.89 -2.55
CA GLY A 319 -5.69 16.37 -3.63
C GLY A 319 -6.46 16.42 -4.95
N GLU A 320 -6.51 17.59 -5.58
CA GLU A 320 -7.13 17.79 -6.90
C GLU A 320 -6.17 17.32 -8.01
N HIS A 321 -5.81 16.04 -7.98
CA HIS A 321 -4.95 15.43 -8.99
C HIS A 321 -5.64 15.42 -10.36
N LYS A 322 -4.90 15.64 -11.46
CA LYS A 322 -5.53 15.57 -12.79
C LYS A 322 -5.93 14.13 -13.10
N ILE A 323 -5.05 13.18 -12.83
CA ILE A 323 -5.24 11.76 -13.11
C ILE A 323 -4.85 10.93 -11.89
N LEU A 324 -5.73 10.02 -11.48
CA LEU A 324 -5.47 9.01 -10.46
C LEU A 324 -5.63 7.62 -11.06
N ILE A 325 -4.56 6.81 -11.01
CA ILE A 325 -4.55 5.43 -11.47
C ILE A 325 -4.55 4.53 -10.23
N LEU A 326 -5.59 3.72 -10.08
CA LEU A 326 -5.72 2.73 -9.01
C LEU A 326 -5.19 1.39 -9.51
N TRP A 327 -4.12 0.90 -8.89
CA TRP A 327 -3.44 -0.32 -9.33
C TRP A 327 -4.01 -1.55 -8.63
N ARG A 328 -4.48 -2.52 -9.42
CA ARG A 328 -4.92 -3.86 -8.97
C ARG A 328 -5.97 -3.79 -7.84
N LEU A 329 -6.21 -4.93 -7.20
CA LEU A 329 -7.22 -5.07 -6.15
C LEU A 329 -7.04 -4.05 -5.00
N TYR A 330 -5.83 -3.92 -4.48
CA TYR A 330 -5.60 -3.09 -3.29
C TYR A 330 -5.69 -1.59 -3.56
N GLY A 331 -5.33 -1.13 -4.76
CA GLY A 331 -5.56 0.25 -5.17
C GLY A 331 -7.05 0.59 -5.27
N CYS A 332 -7.86 -0.35 -5.76
CA CYS A 332 -9.31 -0.17 -5.93
C CYS A 332 -10.08 0.05 -4.62
N PHE A 333 -9.55 -0.35 -3.45
CA PHE A 333 -10.23 -0.09 -2.17
C PHE A 333 -10.47 1.40 -1.91
N LEU A 334 -9.66 2.29 -2.51
CA LEU A 334 -9.81 3.74 -2.40
C LEU A 334 -11.14 4.25 -2.99
N LEU A 335 -11.79 3.48 -3.87
CA LEU A 335 -13.10 3.82 -4.44
C LEU A 335 -14.20 3.92 -3.37
N ASN A 336 -14.02 3.27 -2.21
CA ASN A 336 -14.91 3.41 -1.04
C ASN A 336 -14.91 4.81 -0.43
N LEU A 337 -13.93 5.65 -0.77
CA LEU A 337 -13.75 7.00 -0.25
C LEU A 337 -14.16 8.04 -1.30
N ASN A 338 -14.27 9.29 -0.86
CA ASN A 338 -14.45 10.42 -1.77
C ASN A 338 -13.08 10.80 -2.34
N LEU A 339 -13.01 10.84 -3.67
CA LEU A 339 -11.79 11.12 -4.43
C LEU A 339 -12.02 12.38 -5.25
N HIS A 340 -11.04 13.28 -5.23
CA HIS A 340 -11.12 14.60 -5.88
C HIS A 340 -10.32 14.69 -7.18
N ALA A 341 -9.80 13.56 -7.67
CA ALA A 341 -9.10 13.52 -8.95
C ALA A 341 -10.07 13.77 -10.12
N LYS A 342 -9.63 14.51 -11.14
CA LYS A 342 -10.49 14.83 -12.31
C LYS A 342 -10.85 13.59 -13.11
N LYS A 343 -9.90 12.66 -13.25
CA LYS A 343 -10.09 11.36 -13.92
C LYS A 343 -9.52 10.25 -13.07
N ILE A 344 -10.24 9.12 -13.01
CA ILE A 344 -9.82 7.95 -12.26
C ILE A 344 -9.76 6.76 -13.21
N TYR A 345 -8.58 6.17 -13.34
CA TYR A 345 -8.36 4.95 -14.11
C TYR A 345 -8.10 3.80 -13.15
N VAL A 346 -8.47 2.59 -13.56
CA VAL A 346 -8.14 1.37 -12.82
C VAL A 346 -7.22 0.54 -13.70
N ASP A 347 -6.00 0.24 -13.25
CA ASP A 347 -5.06 -0.63 -13.98
C ASP A 347 -5.06 -2.04 -13.40
N LEU A 348 -5.63 -3.00 -14.14
CA LEU A 348 -5.70 -4.40 -13.73
C LEU A 348 -4.60 -5.20 -14.42
N HIS A 349 -3.84 -5.94 -13.61
CA HIS A 349 -2.82 -6.91 -14.06
C HIS A 349 -3.21 -8.35 -13.76
N ASP A 350 -4.17 -8.57 -12.87
CA ASP A 350 -4.67 -9.90 -12.50
C ASP A 350 -6.11 -10.07 -12.95
N ASN A 351 -6.53 -11.32 -13.08
CA ASN A 351 -7.92 -11.69 -13.33
C ASN A 351 -8.84 -11.48 -12.11
N HIS A 352 -8.36 -10.83 -11.04
CA HIS A 352 -9.11 -10.53 -9.82
C HIS A 352 -9.32 -9.02 -9.73
N CYS A 353 -10.57 -8.62 -9.51
CA CYS A 353 -10.95 -7.25 -9.25
C CYS A 353 -11.73 -7.17 -7.94
N PHE A 354 -11.83 -5.96 -7.41
CA PHE A 354 -12.69 -5.65 -6.30
C PHE A 354 -14.15 -5.99 -6.67
N GLU A 355 -14.78 -6.94 -5.99
CA GLU A 355 -16.11 -7.48 -6.33
C GLU A 355 -17.16 -6.36 -6.50
N ASP A 356 -17.05 -5.34 -5.65
CA ASP A 356 -17.95 -4.20 -5.60
C ASP A 356 -17.59 -3.06 -6.56
N ILE A 357 -16.59 -3.24 -7.44
CA ILE A 357 -16.12 -2.17 -8.35
C ILE A 357 -17.25 -1.60 -9.22
N GLY A 358 -18.24 -2.43 -9.59
CA GLY A 358 -19.44 -2.00 -10.32
C GLY A 358 -20.24 -0.90 -9.60
N LYS A 359 -20.25 -0.87 -8.26
CA LYS A 359 -20.91 0.18 -7.46
C LYS A 359 -20.26 1.56 -7.63
N TYR A 360 -19.03 1.59 -8.13
CA TYR A 360 -18.21 2.80 -8.26
C TYR A 360 -17.96 3.19 -9.71
N VAL A 361 -18.68 2.59 -10.66
CA VAL A 361 -18.53 2.86 -12.09
C VAL A 361 -18.62 4.36 -12.43
N ASN A 362 -19.51 5.10 -11.77
CA ASN A 362 -19.67 6.55 -11.99
C ASN A 362 -18.43 7.37 -11.55
N LYS A 363 -17.54 6.80 -10.73
CA LYS A 363 -16.26 7.42 -10.36
C LYS A 363 -15.15 7.11 -11.35
N ILE A 364 -15.27 6.01 -12.10
CA ILE A 364 -14.18 5.44 -12.91
C ILE A 364 -14.33 5.93 -14.35
N SER A 365 -13.27 6.57 -14.86
CA SER A 365 -13.19 7.00 -16.24
C SER A 365 -13.02 5.79 -17.18
N LYS A 366 -12.02 4.93 -16.93
CA LYS A 366 -11.79 3.68 -17.69
C LYS A 366 -11.11 2.60 -16.84
N ILE A 367 -11.40 1.34 -17.16
CA ILE A 367 -10.67 0.17 -16.67
C ILE A 367 -9.69 -0.28 -17.75
N MET A 368 -8.41 -0.31 -17.39
CA MET A 368 -7.31 -0.70 -18.24
C MET A 368 -7.01 -2.18 -18.02
N VAL A 369 -7.17 -2.97 -19.07
CA VAL A 369 -6.97 -4.42 -19.07
C VAL A 369 -5.95 -4.81 -20.12
N LYS A 370 -5.32 -5.97 -19.96
CA LYS A 370 -4.14 -6.34 -20.76
C LYS A 370 -4.45 -7.08 -22.07
N SER A 371 -5.65 -7.66 -22.18
CA SER A 371 -6.05 -8.47 -23.34
C SER A 371 -7.58 -8.53 -23.45
N GLN A 372 -8.09 -9.05 -24.57
CA GLN A 372 -9.52 -9.28 -24.77
C GLN A 372 -10.05 -10.36 -23.81
N PHE A 373 -9.29 -11.43 -23.60
CA PHE A 373 -9.55 -12.45 -22.58
C PHE A 373 -9.60 -11.84 -21.18
N HIS A 374 -8.64 -10.99 -20.82
CA HIS A 374 -8.64 -10.32 -19.52
C HIS A 374 -9.91 -9.48 -19.34
N LYS A 375 -10.30 -8.69 -20.35
CA LYS A 375 -11.58 -7.97 -20.36
C LYS A 375 -12.74 -8.92 -20.07
N ASN A 376 -12.85 -10.01 -20.84
CA ASN A 376 -13.97 -10.96 -20.74
C ASN A 376 -14.09 -11.60 -19.34
N ILE A 377 -12.98 -11.94 -18.69
CA ILE A 377 -13.02 -12.49 -17.32
C ILE A 377 -13.46 -11.45 -16.30
N ILE A 378 -12.95 -10.23 -16.37
CA ILE A 378 -13.35 -9.17 -15.43
C ILE A 378 -14.83 -8.88 -15.62
N ASP A 379 -15.27 -8.80 -16.86
CA ASP A 379 -16.63 -8.52 -17.26
C ASP A 379 -17.61 -9.65 -16.88
N SER A 380 -17.15 -10.90 -16.76
CA SER A 380 -17.98 -12.02 -16.25
C SER A 380 -18.13 -12.01 -14.72
N LYS A 381 -17.28 -11.27 -14.00
CA LYS A 381 -17.26 -11.24 -12.53
C LYS A 381 -18.00 -10.04 -11.93
N ILE A 382 -18.28 -9.01 -12.73
CA ILE A 382 -18.90 -7.77 -12.26
C ILE A 382 -20.29 -7.61 -12.88
N ALA A 383 -21.31 -7.28 -12.08
CA ALA A 383 -22.64 -6.96 -12.59
C ALA A 383 -22.60 -5.70 -13.49
N LYS A 384 -23.05 -5.84 -14.74
CA LYS A 384 -23.01 -4.81 -15.81
C LYS A 384 -24.06 -3.73 -15.57
N GLU A 385 -23.79 -2.46 -15.90
CA GLU A 385 -24.24 -1.90 -17.19
C GLU A 385 -23.41 -0.71 -17.75
N SER A 386 -22.30 -0.27 -17.14
CA SER A 386 -21.65 0.99 -17.57
C SER A 386 -20.12 1.06 -17.52
N LEU A 387 -19.40 -0.06 -17.34
CA LEU A 387 -17.94 -0.04 -17.29
C LEU A 387 -17.31 0.17 -18.68
N VAL A 388 -16.47 1.19 -18.80
CA VAL A 388 -15.70 1.46 -20.02
C VAL A 388 -14.32 0.84 -19.90
N TYR A 389 -14.01 -0.09 -20.81
CA TYR A 389 -12.71 -0.77 -20.83
C TYR A 389 -11.80 -0.21 -21.92
N LYS A 390 -10.49 -0.20 -21.67
CA LYS A 390 -9.45 -0.06 -22.69
C LYS A 390 -8.48 -1.22 -22.57
N ILE A 391 -8.23 -1.88 -23.70
CA ILE A 391 -7.22 -2.93 -23.79
C ILE A 391 -5.88 -2.27 -24.12
N ILE A 392 -4.94 -2.33 -23.17
CA ILE A 392 -3.54 -1.94 -23.36
C ILE A 392 -2.66 -3.05 -22.77
N PRO A 393 -2.00 -3.87 -23.60
CA PRO A 393 -1.09 -4.91 -23.13
C PRO A 393 0.14 -4.30 -22.45
N ASN A 394 0.90 -5.11 -21.70
CA ASN A 394 2.15 -4.62 -21.12
C ASN A 394 3.23 -4.43 -22.19
N GLY A 395 4.26 -3.66 -21.88
CA GLY A 395 5.48 -3.64 -22.68
C GLY A 395 6.39 -4.81 -22.31
N ILE A 396 7.48 -4.97 -23.04
CA ILE A 396 8.62 -5.78 -22.63
C ILE A 396 9.88 -4.90 -22.55
N ARG A 397 10.90 -5.35 -21.83
CA ARG A 397 12.13 -4.58 -21.63
C ARG A 397 12.87 -4.37 -22.96
N ASP A 398 13.47 -3.19 -23.15
CA ASP A 398 14.21 -2.87 -24.38
C ASP A 398 15.35 -3.83 -24.71
N ILE A 399 15.94 -4.46 -23.68
CA ILE A 399 16.99 -5.48 -23.88
C ILE A 399 16.52 -6.66 -24.75
N PHE A 400 15.23 -7.00 -24.76
CA PHE A 400 14.68 -8.11 -25.55
C PHE A 400 14.51 -7.80 -27.04
N PHE A 401 14.60 -6.52 -27.43
CA PHE A 401 14.52 -6.08 -28.82
C PHE A 401 15.90 -5.94 -29.48
N LYS A 402 16.98 -6.00 -28.70
CA LYS A 402 18.34 -5.87 -29.21
C LYS A 402 18.79 -7.19 -29.82
N ASP A 403 19.47 -7.11 -30.96
CA ASP A 403 20.21 -8.25 -31.47
C ASP A 403 21.39 -8.55 -30.52
N ASN A 404 21.54 -9.82 -30.17
CA ASN A 404 22.58 -10.29 -29.26
C ASN A 404 23.59 -11.21 -29.93
N ASN A 405 23.47 -11.48 -31.23
CA ASN A 405 24.37 -12.35 -31.99
C ASN A 405 24.58 -13.73 -31.34
N ILE A 406 23.63 -14.21 -30.53
CA ILE A 406 23.73 -15.51 -29.86
C ILE A 406 23.29 -16.59 -30.86
N PRO A 407 24.15 -17.59 -31.17
CA PRO A 407 23.76 -18.69 -32.04
C PRO A 407 22.62 -19.52 -31.44
N ARG A 408 21.56 -19.72 -32.23
CA ARG A 408 20.42 -20.54 -31.82
C ARG A 408 20.75 -22.03 -31.91
N GLN A 409 20.24 -22.80 -30.96
CA GLN A 409 20.42 -24.23 -30.86
C GLN A 409 19.13 -24.93 -31.29
N ARG A 410 19.20 -25.69 -32.38
CA ARG A 410 18.03 -26.35 -32.94
C ARG A 410 17.44 -27.35 -31.93
N PHE A 411 16.12 -27.35 -31.77
CA PHE A 411 15.39 -28.25 -30.86
C PHE A 411 15.73 -28.05 -29.36
N ARG A 412 16.30 -26.90 -29.00
CA ARG A 412 16.37 -26.45 -27.61
C ARG A 412 15.05 -25.81 -27.21
N PHE A 413 14.42 -26.34 -26.18
CA PHE A 413 13.18 -25.85 -25.58
C PHE A 413 13.49 -25.14 -24.26
N ILE A 414 12.70 -24.10 -23.97
CA ILE A 414 12.74 -23.38 -22.69
C ILE A 414 11.37 -23.40 -22.01
N TYR A 415 11.37 -23.37 -20.68
CA TYR A 415 10.22 -23.09 -19.84
C TYR A 415 10.62 -22.03 -18.81
N ALA A 416 9.96 -20.86 -18.80
CA ALA A 416 10.34 -19.73 -17.95
C ALA A 416 9.16 -19.12 -17.17
N SER A 417 8.36 -19.98 -16.53
CA SER A 417 7.11 -19.65 -15.82
C SER A 417 6.98 -20.44 -14.51
N SER A 418 6.01 -20.10 -13.64
CA SER A 418 5.75 -20.83 -12.40
C SER A 418 5.47 -22.30 -12.64
N TYR A 419 6.06 -23.19 -11.84
CA TYR A 419 5.94 -24.65 -12.01
C TYR A 419 4.52 -25.16 -11.77
N LEU A 420 3.66 -24.35 -11.14
CA LEU A 420 2.23 -24.59 -11.00
C LEU A 420 1.45 -24.40 -12.33
N ARG A 421 2.11 -23.92 -13.39
CA ARG A 421 1.46 -23.55 -14.66
C ARG A 421 1.80 -24.53 -15.77
N GLY A 422 1.37 -25.78 -15.59
CA GLY A 422 1.40 -26.82 -16.60
C GLY A 422 2.75 -27.53 -16.81
N LEU A 423 3.78 -27.20 -16.02
CA LEU A 423 5.08 -27.86 -16.12
C LEU A 423 5.00 -29.37 -15.86
N GLU A 424 4.16 -29.80 -14.93
CA GLU A 424 3.96 -31.23 -14.62
C GLU A 424 3.57 -32.03 -15.86
N PHE A 425 2.56 -31.56 -16.60
CA PHE A 425 2.12 -32.20 -17.85
C PHE A 425 3.23 -32.21 -18.90
N ILE A 426 3.95 -31.09 -19.02
CA ILE A 426 5.08 -30.98 -19.95
C ILE A 426 6.13 -32.05 -19.65
N LEU A 427 6.52 -32.18 -18.38
CA LEU A 427 7.54 -33.13 -17.95
C LEU A 427 7.07 -34.58 -18.01
N ALA A 428 5.86 -34.86 -17.54
CA ALA A 428 5.37 -36.23 -17.38
C ALA A 428 4.91 -36.87 -18.70
N LYS A 429 4.47 -36.05 -19.67
CA LYS A 429 3.80 -36.54 -20.89
C LYS A 429 4.38 -35.94 -22.16
N LEU A 430 4.37 -34.61 -22.29
CA LEU A 430 4.65 -33.95 -23.57
C LEU A 430 6.10 -34.10 -23.99
N PHE A 431 7.04 -33.72 -23.12
CA PHE A 431 8.46 -33.68 -23.47
C PHE A 431 9.03 -35.10 -23.73
N PRO A 432 8.70 -36.14 -22.94
CA PRO A 432 9.05 -37.52 -23.31
C PRO A 432 8.54 -37.94 -24.69
N ALA A 433 7.36 -37.48 -25.10
CA ALA A 433 6.81 -37.75 -26.42
C ALA A 433 7.48 -36.91 -27.54
N ILE A 434 8.00 -35.72 -27.24
CA ILE A 434 8.87 -34.96 -28.15
C ILE A 434 10.19 -35.71 -28.35
N ILE A 435 10.81 -36.18 -27.27
CA ILE A 435 12.09 -36.91 -27.30
C ILE A 435 12.00 -38.17 -28.17
N SER A 436 10.89 -38.90 -28.15
CA SER A 436 10.73 -40.10 -28.98
C SER A 436 10.73 -39.82 -30.48
N LEU A 437 10.36 -38.59 -30.90
CA LEU A 437 10.34 -38.17 -32.30
C LEU A 437 11.52 -37.25 -32.68
N ILE A 438 12.14 -36.61 -31.70
CA ILE A 438 13.27 -35.67 -31.81
C ILE A 438 14.29 -36.01 -30.69
N PRO A 439 15.13 -37.05 -30.87
CA PRO A 439 15.96 -37.59 -29.78
C PRO A 439 16.99 -36.62 -29.20
N ASN A 440 17.39 -35.59 -29.95
CA ASN A 440 18.34 -34.56 -29.54
C ASN A 440 17.68 -33.30 -28.96
N ALA A 441 16.36 -33.30 -28.73
CA ALA A 441 15.69 -32.18 -28.09
C ALA A 441 16.13 -32.04 -26.63
N GLU A 442 16.28 -30.80 -26.15
CA GLU A 442 16.61 -30.48 -24.76
C GLU A 442 15.59 -29.52 -24.16
N LEU A 443 15.23 -29.68 -22.89
CA LEU A 443 14.33 -28.78 -22.16
C LEU A 443 15.07 -28.10 -21.01
N HIS A 444 15.10 -26.77 -21.04
CA HIS A 444 15.75 -25.93 -20.05
C HIS A 444 14.71 -25.12 -19.25
N ILE A 445 14.75 -25.23 -17.93
CA ILE A 445 13.65 -24.77 -17.06
C ILE A 445 14.18 -23.72 -16.08
N PHE A 446 13.51 -22.57 -16.05
CA PHE A 446 13.92 -21.39 -15.31
C PHE A 446 12.76 -20.76 -14.53
N TYR A 447 12.64 -21.08 -13.24
CA TYR A 447 11.75 -20.35 -12.32
C TYR A 447 12.02 -20.73 -10.85
N GLY A 448 12.24 -22.01 -10.59
CA GLY A 448 12.39 -22.59 -9.25
C GLY A 448 11.05 -22.89 -8.56
N MET A 449 11.12 -23.47 -7.35
CA MET A 449 9.96 -23.89 -6.57
C MET A 449 9.63 -22.96 -5.39
N GLY A 450 10.10 -21.71 -5.42
CA GLY A 450 10.00 -20.78 -4.30
C GLY A 450 8.57 -20.33 -3.97
N ASP A 451 7.65 -20.41 -4.93
CA ASP A 451 6.23 -20.07 -4.79
C ASP A 451 5.34 -21.28 -4.45
N ILE A 452 5.94 -22.47 -4.31
CA ILE A 452 5.22 -23.70 -3.99
C ILE A 452 5.34 -23.98 -2.49
N ASN A 453 4.21 -24.16 -1.81
CA ASN A 453 4.18 -24.55 -0.39
C ASN A 453 3.91 -26.05 -0.18
N ASN A 454 3.37 -26.74 -1.19
CA ASN A 454 3.06 -28.17 -1.10
C ASN A 454 4.34 -29.01 -1.33
N GLU A 455 4.86 -29.62 -0.27
CA GLU A 455 6.07 -30.44 -0.30
C GLU A 455 5.90 -31.74 -1.10
N GLU A 456 4.72 -32.35 -1.13
CA GLU A 456 4.46 -33.53 -1.95
C GLU A 456 4.55 -33.18 -3.44
N PHE A 457 3.96 -32.04 -3.84
CA PHE A 457 4.05 -31.54 -5.20
C PHE A 457 5.50 -31.18 -5.59
N LYS A 458 6.26 -30.52 -4.70
CA LYS A 458 7.71 -30.28 -4.93
C LYS A 458 8.47 -31.57 -5.18
N ASN A 459 8.28 -32.57 -4.31
CA ASN A 459 8.93 -33.86 -4.43
C ASN A 459 8.53 -34.58 -5.73
N HIS A 460 7.27 -34.45 -6.15
CA HIS A 460 6.79 -34.99 -7.40
C HIS A 460 7.48 -34.35 -8.61
N ILE A 461 7.47 -33.01 -8.72
CA ILE A 461 8.15 -32.30 -9.80
C ILE A 461 9.66 -32.56 -9.78
N TYR A 462 10.29 -32.61 -8.60
CA TYR A 462 11.71 -32.90 -8.47
C TYR A 462 12.10 -34.26 -9.06
N LYS A 463 11.24 -35.28 -8.92
CA LYS A 463 11.46 -36.58 -9.58
C LYS A 463 11.37 -36.46 -11.10
N LEU A 464 10.37 -35.74 -11.61
CA LEU A 464 10.19 -35.53 -13.05
C LEU A 464 11.33 -34.73 -13.69
N LEU A 465 11.94 -33.80 -12.96
CA LEU A 465 13.08 -33.01 -13.43
C LEU A 465 14.35 -33.83 -13.65
N LYS A 466 14.48 -35.02 -13.06
CA LYS A 466 15.67 -35.88 -13.17
C LYS A 466 15.72 -36.73 -14.44
N GLN A 467 14.77 -36.55 -15.36
CA GLN A 467 14.73 -37.32 -16.60
C GLN A 467 15.77 -36.83 -17.62
N PRO A 468 16.21 -37.67 -18.57
CA PRO A 468 17.18 -37.30 -19.60
C PRO A 468 16.76 -36.06 -20.40
N ASN A 469 17.74 -35.27 -20.83
CA ASN A 469 17.56 -34.06 -21.64
C ASN A 469 16.68 -32.97 -21.01
N VAL A 470 16.46 -33.03 -19.68
CA VAL A 470 15.78 -31.98 -18.90
C VAL A 470 16.78 -31.37 -17.92
N TYR A 471 16.85 -30.04 -17.92
CA TYR A 471 17.79 -29.27 -17.10
C TYR A 471 17.06 -28.15 -16.37
N GLU A 472 17.16 -28.12 -15.05
CA GLU A 472 16.56 -27.08 -14.21
C GLU A 472 17.64 -26.17 -13.62
N TYR A 473 17.36 -24.87 -13.62
CA TYR A 473 18.31 -23.83 -13.21
C TYR A 473 17.76 -22.92 -12.11
N GLY A 474 16.59 -23.20 -11.55
CA GLY A 474 15.91 -22.32 -10.60
C GLY A 474 15.59 -20.93 -11.18
N ARG A 475 15.44 -19.96 -10.29
CA ARG A 475 15.21 -18.55 -10.66
C ARG A 475 16.53 -17.90 -11.08
N GLN A 476 16.56 -17.30 -12.26
CA GLN A 476 17.75 -16.65 -12.81
C GLN A 476 17.54 -15.14 -13.06
N PRO A 477 18.62 -14.33 -13.09
CA PRO A 477 18.57 -12.92 -13.48
C PRO A 477 18.10 -12.73 -14.93
N VAL A 478 17.57 -11.55 -15.25
CA VAL A 478 16.99 -11.25 -16.57
C VAL A 478 17.99 -11.43 -17.72
N ASP A 479 19.26 -11.06 -17.54
CA ASP A 479 20.28 -11.19 -18.58
C ASP A 479 20.53 -12.67 -18.94
N ARG A 480 20.49 -13.55 -17.94
CA ARG A 480 20.59 -15.00 -18.17
C ARG A 480 19.35 -15.54 -18.88
N ILE A 481 18.16 -15.08 -18.51
CA ILE A 481 16.91 -15.46 -19.19
C ILE A 481 16.93 -15.02 -20.66
N LEU A 482 17.42 -13.81 -20.94
CA LEU A 482 17.60 -13.30 -22.30
C LEU A 482 18.55 -14.19 -23.10
N GLU A 483 19.71 -14.52 -22.54
CA GLU A 483 20.69 -15.40 -23.18
C GLU A 483 20.06 -16.77 -23.52
N GLU A 484 19.39 -17.39 -22.56
CA GLU A 484 18.82 -18.73 -22.70
C GLU A 484 17.61 -18.77 -23.65
N LYS A 485 16.75 -17.74 -23.63
CA LYS A 485 15.70 -17.56 -24.64
C LYS A 485 16.29 -17.35 -26.04
N SER A 486 17.44 -16.70 -26.16
CA SER A 486 18.07 -16.45 -27.46
C SER A 486 18.68 -17.72 -28.08
N LYS A 487 19.22 -18.61 -27.23
CA LYS A 487 19.69 -19.94 -27.64
C LYS A 487 18.53 -20.87 -28.03
N ALA A 488 17.38 -20.78 -27.36
CA ALA A 488 16.28 -21.72 -27.54
C ALA A 488 15.53 -21.50 -28.86
N ASP A 489 15.13 -22.58 -29.52
CA ASP A 489 14.18 -22.49 -30.63
C ASP A 489 12.76 -22.24 -30.15
N PHE A 490 12.39 -22.92 -29.06
CA PHE A 490 11.00 -23.07 -28.67
C PHE A 490 10.79 -22.75 -27.19
N HIS A 491 9.68 -22.11 -26.85
CA HIS A 491 9.24 -21.93 -25.47
C HIS A 491 7.97 -22.74 -25.23
N LEU A 492 8.07 -23.82 -24.45
CA LEU A 492 6.89 -24.61 -24.08
C LEU A 492 6.10 -23.87 -23.00
N TYR A 493 4.83 -23.59 -23.27
CA TYR A 493 3.91 -23.12 -22.25
C TYR A 493 2.52 -23.68 -22.48
N ILE A 494 2.34 -24.92 -22.05
CA ILE A 494 1.08 -25.65 -22.13
C ILE A 494 0.34 -25.54 -20.81
N SER A 495 -0.74 -24.75 -20.77
CA SER A 495 -1.52 -24.51 -19.55
C SER A 495 -2.92 -24.01 -19.90
N GLU A 496 -3.90 -24.36 -19.06
CA GLU A 496 -5.26 -23.80 -19.08
C GLU A 496 -5.45 -22.79 -17.93
N THR A 497 -4.36 -22.23 -17.41
CA THR A 497 -4.44 -21.26 -16.32
C THR A 497 -5.16 -20.00 -16.77
N THR A 498 -6.14 -19.56 -15.99
CA THR A 498 -6.80 -18.25 -16.17
C THR A 498 -6.07 -17.13 -15.44
N ALA A 499 -5.00 -17.44 -14.70
CA ALA A 499 -4.22 -16.46 -13.94
C ALA A 499 -3.37 -15.56 -14.85
N GLU A 500 -3.08 -16.01 -16.07
CA GLU A 500 -2.35 -15.22 -17.06
C GLU A 500 -3.29 -14.24 -17.77
N THR A 501 -2.91 -12.96 -17.75
CA THR A 501 -3.67 -11.88 -18.39
C THR A 501 -2.90 -11.19 -19.52
N ASP A 502 -1.56 -11.31 -19.53
CA ASP A 502 -0.71 -10.77 -20.60
C ASP A 502 0.43 -11.69 -21.06
N CYS A 503 0.96 -12.58 -20.22
CA CYS A 503 2.10 -13.44 -20.59
C CYS A 503 3.34 -12.70 -21.12
N ILE A 504 3.90 -11.76 -20.35
CA ILE A 504 5.14 -11.03 -20.72
C ILE A 504 6.27 -11.99 -21.15
N SER A 505 6.45 -13.12 -20.45
CA SER A 505 7.52 -14.09 -20.74
C SER A 505 7.44 -14.66 -22.17
N ILE A 506 6.23 -14.84 -22.71
CA ILE A 506 6.00 -15.31 -24.07
C ILE A 506 6.38 -14.23 -25.08
N LYS A 507 5.97 -12.98 -24.84
CA LYS A 507 6.32 -11.83 -25.69
C LYS A 507 7.83 -11.58 -25.74
N GLU A 508 8.51 -11.69 -24.60
CA GLU A 508 9.98 -11.64 -24.53
C GLU A 508 10.63 -12.73 -25.39
N SER A 509 10.05 -13.93 -25.42
CA SER A 509 10.58 -15.05 -26.21
C SER A 509 10.40 -14.78 -27.70
N SER A 510 9.23 -14.32 -28.10
CA SER A 510 8.93 -13.97 -29.49
C SER A 510 9.80 -12.83 -30.00
N ALA A 511 10.08 -11.80 -29.18
CA ALA A 511 10.99 -10.71 -29.54
C ALA A 511 12.41 -11.23 -29.85
N LEU A 512 12.88 -12.22 -29.08
CA LEU A 512 14.17 -12.88 -29.31
C LEU A 512 14.13 -13.95 -30.42
N GLY A 513 12.98 -14.20 -31.03
CA GLY A 513 12.80 -15.25 -32.03
C GLY A 513 12.76 -16.68 -31.48
N CYS A 514 12.53 -16.85 -30.18
CA CYS A 514 12.20 -18.12 -29.56
C CYS A 514 10.68 -18.33 -29.66
N ILE A 515 10.27 -19.35 -30.40
CA ILE A 515 8.89 -19.57 -30.83
C ILE A 515 8.07 -20.21 -29.70
N PRO A 516 7.04 -19.54 -29.17
CA PRO A 516 6.17 -20.14 -28.18
C PRO A 516 5.36 -21.30 -28.75
N ILE A 517 5.18 -22.35 -27.94
CA ILE A 517 4.24 -23.45 -28.20
C ILE A 517 3.25 -23.43 -27.05
N LEU A 518 2.00 -23.09 -27.35
CA LEU A 518 0.99 -22.68 -26.39
C LEU A 518 -0.26 -23.54 -26.49
N THR A 519 -0.97 -23.73 -25.39
CA THR A 519 -2.35 -24.25 -25.46
C THR A 519 -3.23 -23.23 -26.18
N ASN A 520 -4.17 -23.71 -27.01
CA ASN A 520 -5.20 -22.88 -27.65
C ASN A 520 -6.31 -22.46 -26.66
N ALA A 521 -5.93 -21.78 -25.58
CA ALA A 521 -6.84 -21.33 -24.54
C ALA A 521 -6.53 -19.92 -24.05
N HIS A 522 -7.56 -19.21 -23.57
CA HIS A 522 -7.41 -18.00 -22.77
C HIS A 522 -6.56 -16.90 -23.46
N VAL A 523 -5.70 -16.20 -22.71
CA VAL A 523 -4.82 -15.17 -23.26
C VAL A 523 -3.82 -15.73 -24.27
N PHE A 524 -3.52 -17.03 -24.25
CA PHE A 524 -2.55 -17.61 -25.18
C PHE A 524 -3.01 -17.50 -26.64
N ASN A 525 -4.33 -17.50 -26.90
CA ASN A 525 -4.89 -17.29 -28.23
C ASN A 525 -4.60 -15.89 -28.80
N GLU A 526 -4.26 -14.94 -27.93
CA GLU A 526 -3.89 -13.58 -28.31
C GLU A 526 -2.35 -13.39 -28.35
N ARG A 527 -1.57 -14.46 -28.25
CA ARG A 527 -0.10 -14.42 -28.23
C ARG A 527 0.49 -15.14 -29.43
N PRO A 528 1.64 -14.67 -29.95
CA PRO A 528 2.30 -15.30 -31.08
C PRO A 528 2.84 -16.69 -30.70
N GLY A 529 2.82 -17.62 -31.65
CA GLY A 529 3.38 -18.96 -31.47
C GLY A 529 2.59 -20.03 -32.22
N ILE A 530 2.92 -21.28 -31.91
CA ILE A 530 2.19 -22.46 -32.35
C ILE A 530 1.15 -22.78 -31.28
N HIS A 531 -0.13 -22.78 -31.64
CA HIS A 531 -1.22 -23.16 -30.75
C HIS A 531 -1.59 -24.61 -30.94
N VAL A 532 -1.71 -25.35 -29.83
CA VAL A 532 -2.05 -26.76 -29.82
C VAL A 532 -3.30 -27.02 -28.99
N ASP A 533 -4.16 -27.90 -29.51
CA ASP A 533 -5.38 -28.35 -28.85
C ASP A 533 -5.16 -29.64 -28.06
N SER A 534 -6.03 -29.88 -27.08
CA SER A 534 -6.16 -31.18 -26.43
C SER A 534 -7.28 -31.99 -27.12
N PRO A 535 -7.04 -33.25 -27.52
CA PRO A 535 -5.82 -34.04 -27.32
C PRO A 535 -4.67 -33.64 -28.25
N PHE A 536 -3.44 -33.63 -27.72
CA PHE A 536 -2.24 -33.19 -28.44
C PHE A 536 -1.87 -34.16 -29.57
N ASN A 537 -1.88 -33.67 -30.82
CA ASN A 537 -1.30 -34.40 -31.95
C ASN A 537 0.22 -34.21 -31.99
N ILE A 538 0.94 -35.03 -31.22
CA ILE A 538 2.40 -34.92 -31.05
C ILE A 538 3.17 -35.13 -32.35
N LEU A 539 2.69 -36.02 -33.22
CA LEU A 539 3.32 -36.31 -34.51
C LEU A 539 3.27 -35.08 -35.42
N ASN A 540 2.10 -34.46 -35.52
CA ASN A 540 1.92 -33.25 -36.31
C ASN A 540 2.78 -32.10 -35.75
N LEU A 541 2.78 -31.91 -34.43
CA LEU A 541 3.63 -30.91 -33.79
C LEU A 541 5.10 -31.14 -34.15
N CYS A 542 5.64 -32.34 -33.93
CA CYS A 542 7.05 -32.62 -34.22
C CYS A 542 7.42 -32.47 -35.70
N ASN A 543 6.50 -32.79 -36.63
CA ASN A 543 6.70 -32.55 -38.05
C ASN A 543 6.79 -31.05 -38.37
N LEU A 544 5.92 -30.23 -37.78
CA LEU A 544 6.02 -28.77 -37.88
C LEU A 544 7.34 -28.25 -37.29
N LEU A 545 7.74 -28.77 -36.13
CA LEU A 545 8.98 -28.34 -35.47
C LEU A 545 10.22 -28.67 -36.28
N LYS A 546 10.20 -29.65 -37.19
CA LYS A 546 11.31 -30.03 -38.08
C LYS A 546 11.37 -29.20 -39.38
N ASN A 547 10.33 -28.44 -39.71
CA ASN A 547 10.28 -27.64 -40.93
C ASN A 547 10.96 -26.27 -40.73
N ASP A 548 12.21 -26.14 -41.16
CA ASP A 548 13.00 -24.92 -40.96
C ASP A 548 12.43 -23.68 -41.66
N GLU A 549 11.82 -23.83 -42.83
CA GLU A 549 11.17 -22.72 -43.54
C GLU A 549 9.99 -22.17 -42.73
N TYR A 550 9.14 -23.07 -42.23
CA TYR A 550 8.01 -22.73 -41.38
C TYR A 550 8.45 -22.09 -40.06
N ILE A 551 9.48 -22.63 -39.41
CA ILE A 551 10.07 -22.09 -38.19
C ILE A 551 10.65 -20.69 -38.42
N ASN A 552 11.37 -20.47 -39.51
CA ASN A 552 11.92 -19.16 -39.84
C ASN A 552 10.82 -18.12 -40.11
N LYS A 553 9.73 -18.53 -40.79
CA LYS A 553 8.55 -17.69 -40.99
C LYS A 553 7.92 -17.28 -39.65
N LEU A 554 7.58 -18.25 -38.79
CA LEU A 554 6.99 -17.99 -37.47
C LEU A 554 7.87 -17.09 -36.60
N ARG A 555 9.19 -17.23 -36.69
CA ARG A 555 10.14 -16.39 -35.97
C ARG A 555 10.01 -14.92 -36.34
N ASN A 556 9.90 -14.63 -37.64
CA ASN A 556 9.76 -13.25 -38.13
C ASN A 556 8.37 -12.69 -37.76
N GLU A 557 7.31 -13.50 -37.90
CA GLU A 557 5.94 -13.12 -37.52
C GLU A 557 5.85 -12.82 -36.01
N GLY A 558 6.47 -13.64 -35.17
CA GLY A 558 6.48 -13.46 -33.72
C GLY A 558 7.16 -12.16 -33.27
N LYS A 559 8.26 -11.76 -33.92
CA LYS A 559 8.96 -10.50 -33.63
C LYS A 559 8.12 -9.26 -33.96
N CYS A 560 7.30 -9.35 -35.00
CA CYS A 560 6.45 -8.25 -35.47
C CYS A 560 5.02 -8.32 -34.91
N HIS A 561 4.73 -9.24 -33.99
CA HIS A 561 3.38 -9.45 -33.50
C HIS A 561 2.86 -8.21 -32.73
N PRO A 562 1.60 -7.77 -32.92
CA PRO A 562 1.10 -6.52 -32.32
C PRO A 562 1.12 -6.44 -30.80
N SER A 563 1.21 -7.59 -30.11
CA SER A 563 1.32 -7.63 -28.64
C SER A 563 2.76 -7.49 -28.13
N VAL A 564 3.77 -7.60 -28.98
CA VAL A 564 5.20 -7.45 -28.66
C VAL A 564 5.56 -5.97 -28.79
N LEU A 565 5.38 -5.22 -27.70
CA LEU A 565 5.51 -3.77 -27.67
C LEU A 565 6.61 -3.33 -26.70
N HIS A 566 7.27 -2.23 -27.01
CA HIS A 566 8.12 -1.52 -26.07
C HIS A 566 7.27 -0.79 -25.02
N TRP A 567 7.83 -0.59 -23.83
CA TRP A 567 7.14 0.16 -22.77
C TRP A 567 6.83 1.61 -23.14
N ASN A 568 7.67 2.27 -23.94
CA ASN A 568 7.41 3.63 -24.42
C ASN A 568 6.14 3.70 -25.30
N GLN A 569 5.92 2.72 -26.18
CA GLN A 569 4.71 2.63 -27.03
C GLN A 569 3.45 2.43 -26.18
N VAL A 570 3.56 1.60 -25.15
CA VAL A 570 2.49 1.39 -24.18
C VAL A 570 2.21 2.70 -23.42
N ALA A 571 3.25 3.39 -22.95
CA ALA A 571 3.14 4.66 -22.23
C ALA A 571 2.51 5.76 -23.09
N GLU A 572 2.86 5.87 -24.37
CA GLU A 572 2.23 6.80 -25.31
C GLU A 572 0.74 6.47 -25.51
N THR A 573 0.40 5.18 -25.63
CA THR A 573 -1.01 4.76 -25.75
C THR A 573 -1.81 5.22 -24.53
N TRP A 574 -1.25 5.10 -23.32
CA TRP A 574 -1.87 5.65 -22.11
C TRP A 574 -2.05 7.18 -22.15
N LEU A 575 -1.05 7.92 -22.63
CA LEU A 575 -1.16 9.38 -22.75
C LEU A 575 -2.29 9.78 -23.70
N THR A 576 -2.52 9.05 -24.80
CA THR A 576 -3.66 9.32 -25.68
C THR A 576 -4.99 9.18 -24.94
N GLU A 577 -5.11 8.23 -24.01
CA GLU A 577 -6.32 8.03 -23.21
C GLU A 577 -6.52 9.13 -22.16
N PHE A 578 -5.44 9.77 -21.72
CA PHE A 578 -5.47 10.92 -20.82
C PHE A 578 -5.95 12.19 -21.53
N SER A 579 -5.52 12.39 -22.79
CA SER A 579 -5.85 13.56 -23.61
C SER A 579 -7.21 13.48 -24.31
N LEU A 580 -7.67 12.30 -24.74
CA LEU A 580 -8.90 12.09 -25.52
C LEU A 580 -10.21 12.21 -24.74
N SER A 581 -10.21 12.91 -23.61
CA SER A 581 -11.42 13.19 -22.85
C SER A 581 -11.42 14.66 -22.45
N HIS A 582 -11.74 15.49 -23.44
CA HIS A 582 -12.19 16.87 -23.24
C HIS A 582 -13.69 16.86 -22.97
#